data_AF-A0A2V9IPF8-F1
#
_entry.id   AF-A0A2V9IPF8-F1
#
_cell.length_a   1.000
_cell.length_b   1.000
_cell.length_c   1.000
_cell.angle_alpha   90.00
_cell.angle_beta   90.00
_cell.angle_gamma   90.00
#
_symmetry.space_group_name_H-M   'P 1'
#
loop_
_entity.id
_entity.type
_entity.pdbx_description
1 polymer ?
#
loop_
_entity_poly.entity_id
_entity_poly.type
_entity_poly.pdbx_seq_one_letter_code
_entity_poly.pdbx_strand_id
1 'polypeptide(L)'
;MIDRSGAPESASRRIARTTSASGAAFPDEAFPCPACGQMLGPLCRVCVACKQPIDPAQIKAASARAPQLQPFEAQPATGNVRFPWLLFAVLLLVRILAAGLAERRWGLIKAELVLGGVEMLCAAWVFYDANRRGVPRPLRWALGALFLWPIVFPWYLVRRKTPRALCPFVEGIGLPVVILVLLALGVLIVLIRGPIK
;
A
#
# COMPACT_ATOMS: atom_id res chain seq x y z
N MET A 1 41.16 6.48 86.49
CA MET A 1 40.13 5.42 86.59
C MET A 1 38.85 6.00 85.98
N ILE A 2 38.23 5.24 85.08
CA ILE A 2 37.08 5.52 84.17
C ILE A 2 35.77 5.82 84.95
N ASP A 3 34.83 6.66 84.50
CA ASP A 3 33.64 6.39 83.62
C ASP A 3 32.93 7.72 83.20
N ARG A 4 32.60 8.01 81.92
CA ARG A 4 31.31 7.83 81.14
C ARG A 4 30.05 8.41 81.82
N SER A 5 29.06 9.04 81.20
CA SER A 5 28.64 9.39 79.82
C SER A 5 27.38 10.29 79.94
N GLY A 6 27.08 11.11 78.92
CA GLY A 6 25.70 11.53 78.62
C GLY A 6 25.53 12.97 78.13
N ALA A 7 25.43 13.16 76.80
CA ALA A 7 25.27 14.44 76.11
C ALA A 7 23.79 14.84 75.87
N PRO A 8 23.45 16.14 75.74
CA PRO A 8 22.08 16.57 75.51
C PRO A 8 21.71 16.76 74.02
N GLU A 9 20.56 16.17 73.71
CA GLU A 9 19.52 16.43 72.71
C GLU A 9 19.49 17.82 72.04
N SER A 10 20.12 17.96 70.86
CA SER A 10 19.89 19.13 70.00
C SER A 10 20.12 18.83 68.50
N ALA A 11 19.24 18.01 67.91
CA ALA A 11 19.33 17.68 66.47
C ALA A 11 17.99 17.52 65.71
N SER A 12 16.83 17.88 66.29
CA SER A 12 15.52 17.59 65.65
C SER A 12 14.71 18.81 65.18
N ARG A 13 15.28 20.02 65.17
CA ARG A 13 14.53 21.24 64.81
C ARG A 13 15.13 21.96 63.60
N ARG A 14 15.29 21.27 62.46
CA ARG A 14 15.60 21.94 61.18
C ARG A 14 15.20 21.17 59.92
N ILE A 15 14.14 20.37 59.99
CA ILE A 15 13.42 19.87 58.81
C ILE A 15 11.94 20.22 59.00
N ALA A 16 11.65 21.52 59.15
CA ALA A 16 10.36 22.06 58.74
C ALA A 16 10.37 22.02 57.21
N ARG A 17 10.16 20.81 56.70
CA ARG A 17 9.90 20.50 55.30
C ARG A 17 8.80 21.44 54.87
N THR A 18 9.18 22.41 54.05
CA THR A 18 8.33 23.24 53.21
C THR A 18 7.14 22.40 52.79
N THR A 19 5.98 22.73 53.36
CA THR A 19 4.68 22.20 52.99
C THR A 19 4.46 22.53 51.53
N SER A 20 4.93 21.63 50.65
CA SER A 20 4.68 21.72 49.22
C SER A 20 3.22 21.36 49.01
N ALA A 21 2.46 22.37 48.59
CA ALA A 21 1.26 22.18 47.81
C ALA A 21 1.52 21.13 46.71
N SER A 22 0.63 20.16 46.59
CA SER A 22 0.06 19.67 45.33
C SER A 22 -0.75 18.41 45.62
N GLY A 23 -2.03 18.60 45.95
CA GLY A 23 -3.04 17.54 45.97
C GLY A 23 -3.50 17.15 44.57
N ALA A 24 -2.56 17.01 43.62
CA ALA A 24 -2.86 16.50 42.29
C ALA A 24 -2.50 15.02 42.25
N ALA A 25 -3.52 14.16 42.17
CA ALA A 25 -3.32 12.73 41.98
C ALA A 25 -2.59 12.46 40.66
N PHE A 26 -1.62 11.54 40.70
CA PHE A 26 -0.97 11.03 39.49
C PHE A 26 -1.95 10.18 38.68
N PRO A 27 -1.82 10.12 37.34
CA PRO A 27 -2.71 9.32 36.50
C PRO A 27 -2.49 7.82 36.71
N ASP A 28 -3.57 7.04 36.71
CA ASP A 28 -3.52 5.57 36.79
C ASP A 28 -3.19 4.90 35.45
N GLU A 29 -3.14 5.68 34.36
CA GLU A 29 -2.80 5.24 33.01
C GLU A 29 -1.42 5.76 32.56
N ALA A 30 -0.84 5.13 31.54
CA ALA A 30 0.44 5.57 30.99
C ALA A 30 0.34 6.98 30.39
N PHE A 31 1.31 7.84 30.67
CA PHE A 31 1.29 9.25 30.26
C PHE A 31 2.63 9.70 29.66
N PRO A 32 2.62 10.69 28.74
CA PRO A 32 3.86 11.22 28.17
C PRO A 32 4.56 12.18 29.14
N CYS A 33 5.89 12.11 29.21
CA CYS A 33 6.70 13.04 29.98
C CYS A 33 6.55 14.47 29.42
N PRO A 34 6.26 15.49 30.26
CA PRO A 34 6.08 16.86 29.79
C PRO A 34 7.37 17.50 29.24
N ALA A 35 8.55 17.00 29.64
CA ALA A 35 9.84 17.55 29.24
C ALA A 35 10.39 16.96 27.93
N CYS A 36 10.18 15.66 27.67
CA CYS A 36 10.77 14.96 26.52
C CYS A 36 9.80 14.09 25.72
N GLY A 37 8.54 13.99 26.12
CA GLY A 37 7.51 13.21 25.42
C GLY A 37 7.59 11.69 25.59
N GLN A 38 8.59 11.15 26.31
CA GLN A 38 8.70 9.71 26.57
C GLN A 38 7.45 9.18 27.29
N MET A 39 6.89 8.05 26.83
CA MET A 39 5.78 7.37 27.52
C MET A 39 6.27 6.73 28.83
N LEU A 40 5.56 7.02 29.91
CA LEU A 40 5.88 6.58 31.27
C LEU A 40 4.69 5.85 31.90
N GLY A 41 4.99 4.94 32.82
CA GLY A 41 3.97 4.22 33.58
C GLY A 41 3.35 5.05 34.70
N PRO A 42 2.19 4.63 35.23
CA PRO A 42 1.35 5.42 36.15
C PRO A 42 1.98 5.76 37.52
N LEU A 43 3.14 5.17 37.84
CA LEU A 43 3.87 5.39 39.10
C LEU A 43 5.22 6.10 38.91
N CYS A 44 5.58 6.47 37.68
CA CYS A 44 6.86 7.12 37.40
C CYS A 44 6.84 8.57 37.89
N ARG A 45 7.64 8.88 38.92
CA ARG A 45 7.81 10.24 39.46
C ARG A 45 9.00 10.99 38.84
N VAL A 46 9.87 10.27 38.15
CA VAL A 46 11.04 10.79 37.45
C VAL A 46 11.08 10.15 36.07
N CYS A 47 11.35 10.94 35.03
CA CYS A 47 11.45 10.41 33.68
C CYS A 47 12.73 9.58 33.52
N VAL A 48 12.61 8.34 33.03
CA VAL A 48 13.76 7.47 32.77
C VAL A 48 14.69 7.98 31.67
N ALA A 49 14.18 8.78 30.73
CA ALA A 49 14.95 9.30 29.60
C ALA A 49 15.68 10.59 29.95
N CYS A 50 14.96 11.63 30.40
CA CYS A 50 15.56 12.95 30.67
C CYS A 50 15.97 13.15 32.13
N LYS A 51 15.68 12.19 33.02
CA LYS A 51 16.00 12.22 34.46
C LYS A 51 15.40 13.41 35.23
N GLN A 52 14.46 14.14 34.64
CA GLN A 52 13.76 15.25 35.29
C GLN A 52 12.63 14.74 36.18
N PRO A 53 12.38 15.36 37.35
CA PRO A 53 11.23 15.07 38.18
C PRO A 53 9.94 15.53 37.46
N ILE A 54 8.88 14.76 37.62
CA ILE A 54 7.61 14.98 36.92
C ILE A 54 6.64 15.65 37.87
N ASP A 55 6.18 16.84 37.50
CA ASP A 55 5.12 17.55 38.20
C ASP A 55 3.75 17.09 37.67
N PRO A 56 2.86 16.52 38.51
CA PRO A 56 1.54 16.04 38.09
C PRO A 56 0.65 17.17 37.53
N ALA A 57 0.87 18.42 37.90
CA ALA A 57 0.15 19.56 37.32
C ALA A 57 0.48 19.75 35.82
N GLN A 58 1.71 19.44 35.42
CA GLN A 58 2.18 19.59 34.04
C GLN A 58 1.70 18.44 33.14
N ILE A 59 1.38 17.26 33.71
CA ILE A 59 0.83 16.12 32.97
C ILE A 59 -0.54 16.49 32.37
N LYS A 60 -1.41 17.12 33.15
CA LYS A 60 -2.74 17.55 32.68
C LYS A 60 -2.64 18.58 31.55
N ALA A 61 -1.70 19.51 31.65
CA ALA A 61 -1.45 20.52 30.62
C ALA A 61 -0.86 19.92 29.33
N ALA A 62 0.02 18.91 29.45
CA ALA A 62 0.62 18.23 28.31
C ALA A 62 -0.37 17.29 27.59
N SER A 63 -1.22 16.59 28.33
CA SER A 63 -2.27 15.73 27.77
C SER A 63 -3.29 16.55 26.94
N ALA A 64 -3.63 17.76 27.40
CA ALA A 64 -4.46 18.70 26.63
C ALA A 64 -3.78 19.24 25.34
N ARG A 65 -2.47 19.05 25.19
CA ARG A 65 -1.67 19.47 24.02
C ARG A 65 -1.19 18.29 23.17
N ALA A 66 -1.73 17.09 23.38
CA ALA A 66 -1.45 15.95 22.50
C ALA A 66 -1.58 16.41 21.04
N PRO A 67 -0.53 16.26 20.20
CA PRO A 67 -0.61 16.59 18.80
C PRO A 67 -1.82 15.84 18.23
N GLN A 68 -2.78 16.59 17.69
CA GLN A 68 -3.83 16.04 16.86
C GLN A 68 -3.10 15.28 15.74
N LEU A 69 -3.04 13.95 15.87
CA LEU A 69 -2.75 13.06 14.76
C LEU A 69 -3.78 13.42 13.70
N GLN A 70 -3.37 14.23 12.73
CA GLN A 70 -4.20 14.47 11.58
C GLN A 70 -4.55 13.08 11.04
N PRO A 71 -5.85 12.74 10.92
CA PRO A 71 -6.23 11.55 10.20
C PRO A 71 -5.49 11.63 8.88
N PHE A 72 -4.64 10.64 8.60
CA PHE A 72 -4.09 10.47 7.28
C PHE A 72 -5.29 10.42 6.35
N GLU A 73 -5.55 11.52 5.63
CA GLU A 73 -6.61 11.59 4.64
C GLU A 73 -6.28 10.51 3.62
N ALA A 74 -6.90 9.35 3.80
CA ALA A 74 -6.87 8.28 2.84
C ALA A 74 -7.45 8.90 1.56
N GLN A 75 -6.57 9.15 0.58
CA GLN A 75 -6.96 9.67 -0.72
C GLN A 75 -8.17 8.88 -1.21
N PRO A 76 -9.25 9.56 -1.64
CA PRO A 76 -10.49 8.90 -1.99
C PRO A 76 -10.19 7.80 -2.98
N ALA A 77 -10.60 6.57 -2.65
CA ALA A 77 -10.47 5.41 -3.51
C ALA A 77 -11.11 5.74 -4.87
N THR A 78 -10.27 6.13 -5.83
CA THR A 78 -10.73 6.42 -7.19
C THR A 78 -11.36 5.13 -7.71
N GLY A 79 -12.67 5.21 -7.98
CA GLY A 79 -13.55 4.06 -8.20
C GLY A 79 -13.06 3.07 -9.25
N ASN A 80 -13.63 1.86 -9.20
CA ASN A 80 -13.30 0.78 -10.13
C ASN A 80 -13.43 1.24 -11.59
N VAL A 81 -12.37 1.06 -12.38
CA VAL A 81 -12.42 1.32 -13.83
C VAL A 81 -13.33 0.29 -14.47
N ARG A 82 -14.51 0.74 -14.92
CA ARG A 82 -15.46 -0.10 -15.66
C ARG A 82 -14.85 -0.58 -16.98
N PHE A 83 -15.18 -1.80 -17.38
CA PHE A 83 -14.71 -2.35 -18.64
C PHE A 83 -15.32 -1.60 -19.83
N PRO A 84 -14.50 -1.12 -20.79
CA PRO A 84 -14.99 -0.35 -21.93
C PRO A 84 -15.50 -1.27 -23.05
N TRP A 85 -16.73 -1.75 -22.90
CA TRP A 85 -17.38 -2.65 -23.87
C TRP A 85 -17.33 -2.16 -25.32
N LEU A 86 -17.54 -0.86 -25.55
CA LEU A 86 -17.49 -0.30 -26.90
C LEU A 86 -16.08 -0.39 -27.51
N LEU A 87 -15.04 -0.05 -26.74
CA LEU A 87 -13.66 -0.16 -27.23
C LEU A 87 -13.27 -1.61 -27.49
N PHE A 88 -13.70 -2.53 -26.64
CA PHE A 88 -13.56 -3.96 -26.86
C PHE A 88 -14.20 -4.39 -28.18
N ALA A 89 -15.47 -4.06 -28.40
CA ALA A 89 -16.20 -4.45 -29.61
C ALA A 89 -15.58 -3.87 -30.88
N VAL A 90 -15.18 -2.58 -30.84
CA VAL A 90 -14.53 -1.91 -31.98
C VAL A 90 -13.18 -2.55 -32.30
N LEU A 91 -12.31 -2.76 -31.30
CA LEU A 91 -11.00 -3.36 -31.51
C LEU A 91 -11.10 -4.82 -31.98
N LEU A 92 -12.06 -5.57 -31.44
CA LEU A 92 -12.33 -6.93 -31.87
C LEU A 92 -12.79 -6.95 -33.33
N LEU A 93 -13.72 -6.07 -33.71
CA LEU A 93 -14.20 -5.96 -35.09
C LEU A 93 -13.06 -5.59 -36.04
N VAL A 94 -12.27 -4.57 -35.70
CA VAL A 94 -11.09 -4.15 -36.48
C VAL A 94 -10.11 -5.31 -36.66
N ARG A 95 -9.86 -6.08 -35.60
CA ARG A 95 -8.98 -7.26 -35.65
C ARG A 95 -9.53 -8.34 -36.59
N ILE A 96 -10.82 -8.66 -36.50
CA ILE A 96 -11.46 -9.67 -37.36
C ILE A 96 -11.40 -9.24 -38.83
N LEU A 97 -11.71 -7.97 -39.12
CA LEU A 97 -11.63 -7.42 -40.46
C LEU A 97 -10.20 -7.42 -41.00
N ALA A 98 -9.23 -7.02 -40.17
CA ALA A 98 -7.81 -7.05 -40.53
C ALA A 98 -7.32 -8.47 -40.80
N ALA A 99 -7.75 -9.45 -39.99
CA ALA A 99 -7.43 -10.85 -40.18
C ALA A 99 -8.02 -11.41 -41.46
N GLY A 100 -9.32 -11.20 -41.72
CA GLY A 100 -9.95 -11.65 -42.96
C GLY A 100 -9.33 -11.02 -44.21
N LEU A 101 -8.97 -9.74 -44.14
CA LEU A 101 -8.29 -9.06 -45.25
C LEU A 101 -6.86 -9.57 -45.47
N ALA A 102 -6.09 -9.72 -44.38
CA ALA A 102 -4.71 -10.21 -44.44
C ALA A 102 -4.66 -11.66 -44.92
N GLU A 103 -5.56 -12.51 -44.46
CA GLU A 103 -5.68 -13.90 -44.91
C GLU A 103 -6.02 -13.96 -46.40
N ARG A 104 -7.01 -13.18 -46.85
CA ARG A 104 -7.39 -13.13 -48.27
C ARG A 104 -6.26 -12.61 -49.16
N ARG A 105 -5.37 -11.75 -48.64
CA ARG A 105 -4.31 -11.10 -49.42
C ARG A 105 -2.99 -11.89 -49.42
N TRP A 106 -2.62 -12.47 -48.29
CA TRP A 106 -1.28 -13.03 -48.06
C TRP A 106 -1.27 -14.49 -47.60
N GLY A 107 -2.45 -15.07 -47.36
CA GLY A 107 -2.61 -16.40 -46.78
C GLY A 107 -2.44 -16.41 -45.26
N LEU A 108 -2.82 -17.53 -44.65
CA LEU A 108 -2.97 -17.66 -43.20
C LEU A 108 -1.67 -17.41 -42.42
N ILE A 109 -0.56 -18.02 -42.84
CA ILE A 109 0.73 -17.95 -42.13
C ILE A 109 1.26 -16.51 -42.06
N LYS A 110 1.21 -15.79 -43.18
CA LYS A 110 1.69 -14.39 -43.23
C LYS A 110 0.76 -13.45 -42.47
N ALA A 111 -0.55 -13.69 -42.55
CA ALA A 111 -1.53 -12.92 -41.79
C ALA A 111 -1.31 -13.07 -40.28
N GLU A 112 -1.09 -14.29 -39.80
CA GLU A 112 -0.82 -14.58 -38.39
C GLU A 112 0.48 -13.92 -37.92
N LEU A 113 1.56 -14.01 -38.71
CA LEU A 113 2.83 -13.36 -38.39
C LEU A 113 2.68 -11.82 -38.28
N VAL A 114 1.95 -11.20 -39.20
CA VAL A 114 1.73 -9.75 -39.21
C VAL A 114 0.87 -9.33 -38.01
N LEU A 115 -0.24 -10.01 -37.76
CA LEU A 115 -1.13 -9.72 -36.62
C LEU A 115 -0.42 -9.92 -35.29
N GLY A 116 0.27 -11.05 -35.12
CA GLY A 116 1.07 -11.33 -33.93
C GLY A 116 2.18 -10.30 -33.73
N GLY A 117 2.85 -9.86 -34.81
CA GLY A 117 3.84 -8.79 -34.76
C GLY A 117 3.26 -7.46 -34.28
N VAL A 118 2.08 -7.07 -34.78
CA VAL A 118 1.37 -5.87 -34.32
C VAL A 118 1.00 -5.99 -32.84
N GLU A 119 0.54 -7.16 -32.39
CA GLU A 119 0.23 -7.41 -30.98
C GLU A 119 1.46 -7.31 -30.07
N MET A 120 2.60 -7.86 -30.51
CA MET A 120 3.88 -7.72 -29.80
C MET A 120 4.31 -6.26 -29.69
N LEU A 121 4.20 -5.48 -30.76
CA LEU A 121 4.50 -4.05 -30.75
C LEU A 121 3.55 -3.29 -29.82
N CYS A 122 2.25 -3.62 -29.82
CA CYS A 122 1.29 -3.06 -28.87
C CYS A 122 1.67 -3.39 -27.43
N ALA A 123 2.05 -4.63 -27.13
CA ALA A 123 2.46 -5.03 -25.78
C ALA A 123 3.74 -4.30 -25.31
N ALA A 124 4.74 -4.17 -26.20
CA ALA A 124 5.95 -3.39 -25.93
C ALA A 124 5.64 -1.91 -25.69
N TRP A 125 4.74 -1.33 -26.49
CA TRP A 125 4.27 0.03 -26.29
C TRP A 125 3.52 0.19 -24.96
N VAL A 126 2.63 -0.75 -24.60
CA VAL A 126 1.92 -0.75 -23.30
C VAL A 126 2.92 -0.79 -22.15
N PHE A 127 3.95 -1.63 -22.23
CA PHE A 127 5.01 -1.67 -21.21
C PHE A 127 5.68 -0.31 -21.02
N TYR A 128 6.11 0.30 -22.13
CA TYR A 128 6.77 1.60 -22.14
C TYR A 128 5.86 2.71 -21.60
N ASP A 129 4.62 2.79 -22.10
CA ASP A 129 3.64 3.79 -21.68
C ASP A 129 3.25 3.62 -20.21
N ALA A 130 3.09 2.37 -19.73
CA ALA A 130 2.76 2.08 -18.33
C ALA A 130 3.89 2.51 -17.40
N ASN A 131 5.14 2.26 -17.80
CA ASN A 131 6.32 2.67 -17.05
C ASN A 131 6.44 4.21 -17.00
N ARG A 132 6.20 4.90 -18.12
CA ARG A 132 6.23 6.37 -18.16
C ARG A 132 5.09 7.03 -17.37
N ARG A 133 3.91 6.42 -17.34
CA ARG A 133 2.73 6.95 -16.64
C ARG A 133 2.65 6.55 -15.16
N GLY A 134 3.61 5.77 -14.66
CA GLY A 134 3.62 5.29 -13.28
C GLY A 134 2.45 4.34 -12.97
N VAL A 135 1.99 3.56 -13.95
CA VAL A 135 0.96 2.54 -13.74
C VAL A 135 1.59 1.39 -12.93
N PRO A 136 0.96 0.93 -11.85
CA PRO A 136 1.51 -0.16 -11.05
C PRO A 136 1.61 -1.45 -11.89
N ARG A 137 2.72 -2.17 -11.71
CA ARG A 137 3.01 -3.47 -12.34
C ARG A 137 2.96 -3.45 -13.88
N PRO A 138 3.81 -2.63 -14.55
CA PRO A 138 3.78 -2.46 -16.01
C PRO A 138 4.00 -3.77 -16.78
N LEU A 139 4.83 -4.69 -16.26
CA LEU A 139 5.05 -6.02 -16.86
C LEU A 139 3.75 -6.83 -16.98
N ARG A 140 2.85 -6.75 -15.99
CA ARG A 140 1.59 -7.50 -16.00
C ARG A 140 0.63 -6.97 -17.06
N TRP A 141 0.63 -5.66 -17.28
CA TRP A 141 -0.14 -5.03 -18.35
C TRP A 141 0.39 -5.40 -19.73
N ALA A 142 1.73 -5.43 -19.89
CA ALA A 142 2.36 -5.85 -21.13
C ALA A 142 2.04 -7.31 -21.47
N LEU A 143 2.20 -8.24 -20.51
CA LEU A 143 1.87 -9.65 -20.69
C LEU A 143 0.38 -9.85 -20.94
N GLY A 144 -0.49 -9.14 -20.21
CA GLY A 144 -1.93 -9.18 -20.45
C GLY A 144 -2.30 -8.68 -21.85
N ALA A 145 -1.67 -7.61 -22.32
CA ALA A 145 -1.87 -7.09 -23.67
C ALA A 145 -1.29 -8.02 -24.75
N LEU A 146 -0.24 -8.79 -24.44
CA LEU A 146 0.33 -9.78 -25.36
C LEU A 146 -0.57 -11.00 -25.52
N PHE A 147 -1.06 -11.56 -24.41
CA PHE A 147 -1.81 -12.82 -24.44
C PHE A 147 -3.33 -12.64 -24.58
N LEU A 148 -3.87 -11.52 -24.11
CA LEU A 148 -5.30 -11.20 -24.15
C LEU A 148 -5.48 -9.81 -24.72
N TRP A 149 -4.78 -9.53 -25.82
CA TRP A 149 -4.84 -8.26 -26.53
C TRP A 149 -6.26 -7.69 -26.65
N PRO A 150 -7.28 -8.42 -27.15
CA PRO A 150 -8.60 -7.83 -27.35
C PRO A 150 -9.27 -7.39 -26.05
N ILE A 151 -8.92 -7.97 -24.90
CA ILE A 151 -9.54 -7.68 -23.60
C ILE A 151 -8.70 -6.63 -22.84
N VAL A 152 -7.41 -6.89 -22.69
CA VAL A 152 -6.52 -6.11 -21.81
C VAL A 152 -6.13 -4.79 -22.47
N PHE A 153 -5.92 -4.76 -23.79
CA PHE A 153 -5.52 -3.53 -24.49
C PHE A 153 -6.57 -2.41 -24.39
N PRO A 154 -7.87 -2.62 -24.73
CA PRO A 154 -8.90 -1.59 -24.52
C PRO A 154 -9.02 -1.14 -23.07
N TRP A 155 -8.90 -2.08 -22.12
CA TRP A 155 -8.94 -1.76 -20.70
C TRP A 155 -7.76 -0.87 -20.29
N TYR A 156 -6.57 -1.18 -20.79
CA TYR A 156 -5.37 -0.37 -20.59
C TYR A 156 -5.56 1.06 -21.13
N LEU A 157 -6.18 1.23 -22.31
CA LEU A 157 -6.43 2.54 -22.90
C LEU A 157 -7.32 3.45 -22.05
N VAL A 158 -8.24 2.88 -21.28
CA VAL A 158 -9.04 3.66 -20.31
C VAL A 158 -8.23 3.90 -19.05
N ARG A 159 -7.55 2.87 -18.55
CA ARG A 159 -6.73 2.91 -17.33
C ARG A 159 -5.63 3.96 -17.37
N ARG A 160 -4.95 4.16 -18.49
CA ARG A 160 -3.86 5.16 -18.65
C ARG A 160 -4.28 6.61 -18.39
N LYS A 161 -5.59 6.90 -18.35
CA LYS A 161 -6.14 8.22 -17.97
C LYS A 161 -6.23 8.41 -16.45
N THR A 162 -6.33 7.32 -15.71
CA THR A 162 -6.51 7.29 -14.25
C THR A 162 -5.61 6.20 -13.64
N PRO A 163 -4.29 6.42 -13.48
CA PRO A 163 -3.32 5.38 -13.11
C PRO A 163 -3.37 4.91 -11.64
N ARG A 164 -4.18 5.55 -10.78
CA ARG A 164 -4.34 5.18 -9.35
C ARG A 164 -5.63 4.41 -9.01
N ALA A 165 -6.60 4.34 -9.92
CA ALA A 165 -7.82 3.54 -9.74
C ALA A 165 -7.51 2.04 -9.51
N LEU A 166 -8.35 1.34 -8.75
CA LEU A 166 -8.15 -0.09 -8.47
C LEU A 166 -8.52 -0.94 -9.69
N CYS A 167 -7.62 -1.85 -10.10
CA CYS A 167 -7.82 -2.78 -11.21
C CYS A 167 -7.57 -4.23 -10.78
N PRO A 168 -8.54 -4.88 -10.09
CA PRO A 168 -8.34 -6.21 -9.49
C PRO A 168 -8.07 -7.32 -10.52
N PHE A 169 -8.51 -7.16 -11.77
CA PHE A 169 -8.31 -8.19 -12.80
C PHE A 169 -6.83 -8.32 -13.21
N VAL A 170 -6.18 -7.22 -13.58
CA VAL A 170 -4.77 -7.25 -14.04
C VAL A 170 -3.79 -7.21 -12.86
N GLU A 171 -4.13 -6.46 -11.80
CA GLU A 171 -3.24 -6.26 -10.64
C GLU A 171 -3.47 -7.30 -9.53
N GLY A 172 -4.63 -7.97 -9.45
CA GLY A 172 -4.96 -8.99 -8.44
C GLY A 172 -4.53 -10.43 -8.82
N ILE A 173 -5.36 -11.44 -8.56
CA ILE A 173 -5.06 -12.87 -8.84
C ILE A 173 -5.34 -13.24 -10.32
N GLY A 174 -5.71 -12.29 -11.19
CA GLY A 174 -6.15 -12.63 -12.55
C GLY A 174 -5.07 -13.21 -13.49
N LEU A 175 -3.77 -12.93 -13.27
CA LEU A 175 -2.71 -13.47 -14.14
C LEU A 175 -2.59 -15.01 -14.09
N PRO A 176 -2.55 -15.67 -12.91
CA PRO A 176 -2.56 -17.13 -12.86
C PRO A 176 -3.84 -17.75 -13.41
N VAL A 177 -5.01 -17.10 -13.25
CA VAL A 177 -6.27 -17.57 -13.86
C VAL A 177 -6.21 -17.49 -15.38
N VAL A 178 -5.68 -16.39 -15.91
CA VAL A 178 -5.44 -16.22 -17.35
C VAL A 178 -4.49 -17.29 -17.89
N ILE A 179 -3.38 -17.56 -17.20
CA ILE A 179 -2.42 -18.60 -17.61
C ILE A 179 -3.09 -19.97 -17.56
N LEU A 180 -3.89 -20.27 -16.53
CA LEU A 180 -4.68 -21.50 -16.44
C LEU A 180 -5.66 -21.66 -17.59
N VAL A 181 -6.37 -20.60 -17.97
CA VAL A 181 -7.31 -20.62 -19.10
C VAL A 181 -6.57 -20.83 -20.41
N LEU A 182 -5.43 -20.15 -20.63
CA LEU A 182 -4.62 -20.34 -21.83
C LEU A 182 -4.02 -21.74 -21.91
N LEU A 183 -3.56 -22.30 -20.78
CA LEU A 183 -3.09 -23.68 -20.68
C LEU A 183 -4.23 -24.66 -20.97
N ALA A 184 -5.40 -24.46 -20.38
CA ALA A 184 -6.57 -25.30 -20.62
C ALA A 184 -7.01 -25.26 -22.08
N LEU A 185 -7.00 -24.07 -22.71
CA LEU A 185 -7.31 -23.91 -24.12
C LEU A 185 -6.25 -24.56 -25.01
N GLY A 186 -4.96 -24.43 -24.67
CA GLY A 186 -3.86 -25.10 -25.35
C GLY A 186 -3.99 -26.62 -25.30
N VAL A 187 -4.28 -27.18 -24.12
CA VAL A 187 -4.55 -28.61 -23.93
C VAL A 187 -5.76 -29.04 -24.75
N LEU A 188 -6.85 -28.28 -24.74
CA LEU A 188 -8.04 -28.58 -25.54
C LEU A 188 -7.74 -28.59 -27.04
N ILE A 189 -6.96 -27.62 -27.54
CA ILE A 189 -6.57 -27.56 -28.95
C ILE A 189 -5.68 -28.76 -29.32
N VAL A 190 -4.74 -29.14 -28.46
CA VAL A 190 -3.89 -30.33 -28.66
C VAL A 190 -4.73 -31.60 -28.67
N LEU A 191 -5.70 -31.72 -27.77
CA LEU A 191 -6.62 -32.86 -27.72
C LEU A 191 -7.50 -32.94 -28.98
N ILE A 192 -7.97 -31.80 -29.49
CA ILE A 192 -8.81 -31.74 -30.71
C ILE A 192 -7.98 -32.01 -31.97
N ARG A 193 -6.76 -31.50 -32.06
CA ARG A 193 -5.91 -31.68 -33.25
C ARG A 193 -5.20 -33.04 -33.30
N GLY A 194 -5.14 -33.77 -32.20
CA GLY A 194 -4.37 -35.01 -32.08
C GLY A 194 -2.86 -34.74 -32.05
N PRO A 195 -2.04 -35.73 -31.68
CA PRO A 195 -0.59 -35.58 -31.63
C PRO A 195 -0.04 -35.27 -33.02
N ILE A 196 0.73 -34.19 -33.13
CA ILE A 196 1.49 -33.84 -34.33
C ILE A 196 2.47 -35.00 -34.56
N LYS A 197 2.25 -35.79 -35.61
CA LYS A 197 3.17 -36.83 -36.06
C LYS A 197 4.35 -36.24 -36.82
#